data_AF-A0A800IH01-F1
#
_entry.id   AF-A0A800IH01-F1
#
_cell.length_a   1.000
_cell.length_b   1.000
_cell.length_c   1.000
_cell.angle_alpha   90.00
_cell.angle_beta   90.00
_cell.angle_gamma   90.00
#
_symmetry.space_group_name_H-M   'P 1'
#
loop_
_entity.id
_entity.type
_entity.pdbx_description
1 polymer ?
#
loop_
_entity_poly.entity_id
_entity_poly.type
_entity_poly.pdbx_seq_one_letter_code
_entity_poly.pdbx_strand_id
1 'polypeptide(L)'
;MLSTEGEDYSNLGTIKATGGIVPDATWPKSWEKIQAIVPIAADLGLNLVTFHIGFIPPNETDPTYESLVQRVIQIADIFQSHGINLGFETGQENAHTLRAFLEHIDRPNIGVNFDPGNMILYNKGDP
;
A
#
# COMPACT_ATOMS: atom_id res chain seq x y z
N MET A 1 6.92 -0.87 9.81
CA MET A 1 6.07 -1.30 8.69
C MET A 1 4.90 -2.09 9.27
N LEU A 2 3.66 -1.82 8.84
CA LEU A 2 2.52 -2.69 9.15
C LEU A 2 2.43 -3.82 8.12
N SER A 3 1.90 -4.96 8.54
CA SER A 3 1.61 -6.11 7.67
C SER A 3 0.10 -6.25 7.48
N THR A 4 -0.33 -6.66 6.29
CA THR A 4 -1.75 -6.96 6.04
C THR A 4 -2.04 -8.44 6.29
N GLU A 5 -3.31 -8.83 6.23
CA GLU A 5 -3.70 -10.23 6.39
C GLU A 5 -3.45 -11.03 5.10
N GLY A 6 -2.84 -12.21 5.26
CA GLY A 6 -2.76 -13.23 4.21
C GLY A 6 -1.63 -13.07 3.20
N GLU A 7 -0.67 -12.17 3.45
CA GLU A 7 0.47 -11.98 2.56
C GLU A 7 1.37 -13.23 2.50
N ASP A 8 1.69 -13.67 1.28
CA ASP A 8 2.58 -14.79 1.00
C ASP A 8 3.73 -14.35 0.08
N TYR A 9 4.92 -14.21 0.70
CA TYR A 9 6.15 -13.81 0.04
C TYR A 9 7.00 -14.97 -0.50
N SER A 10 6.43 -16.18 -0.62
CA SER A 10 7.16 -17.38 -1.07
C SER A 10 7.67 -17.28 -2.51
N ASN A 11 6.99 -16.54 -3.40
CA ASN A 11 7.46 -16.25 -4.74
C ASN A 11 6.80 -14.99 -5.33
N LEU A 12 7.30 -14.53 -6.49
CA LEU A 12 6.80 -13.31 -7.14
C LEU A 12 5.31 -13.36 -7.52
N GLY A 13 4.79 -14.55 -7.86
CA GLY A 13 3.39 -14.74 -8.20
C GLY A 13 2.48 -14.64 -6.98
N THR A 14 2.89 -15.20 -5.85
CA THR A 14 2.12 -15.12 -4.59
C THR A 14 2.15 -13.71 -4.01
N ILE A 15 3.27 -13.00 -4.10
CA ILE A 15 3.37 -11.58 -3.70
C ILE A 15 2.33 -10.76 -4.46
N LYS A 16 2.26 -10.95 -5.79
CA LYS A 16 1.27 -10.27 -6.64
C LYS A 16 -0.16 -10.55 -6.22
N ALA A 17 -0.46 -11.81 -5.92
CA ALA A 17 -1.81 -12.28 -5.65
C ALA A 17 -2.31 -12.00 -4.23
N THR A 18 -1.41 -11.84 -3.26
CA THR A 18 -1.75 -11.81 -1.83
C THR A 18 -1.25 -10.58 -1.08
N GLY A 19 -0.29 -9.84 -1.64
CA GLY A 19 0.33 -8.71 -0.98
C GLY A 19 -0.64 -7.55 -0.73
N GLY A 20 -0.48 -6.91 0.43
CA GLY A 20 -1.19 -5.67 0.75
C GLY A 20 -2.70 -5.80 0.88
N ILE A 21 -3.43 -4.86 0.29
CA ILE A 21 -4.87 -4.63 0.53
C ILE A 21 -5.74 -4.89 -0.70
N VAL A 22 -5.18 -5.46 -1.77
CA VAL A 22 -5.89 -5.81 -3.01
C VAL A 22 -6.86 -6.98 -2.82
N PRO A 23 -6.52 -8.09 -2.11
CA PRO A 23 -7.41 -9.25 -2.05
C PRO A 23 -8.66 -8.99 -1.21
N ASP A 24 -9.84 -9.18 -1.82
CA ASP A 24 -11.13 -8.99 -1.14
C ASP A 24 -11.31 -9.92 0.06
N ALA A 25 -10.80 -11.15 -0.04
CA ALA A 25 -10.94 -12.17 1.00
C ALA A 25 -10.27 -11.77 2.32
N THR A 26 -9.18 -11.01 2.28
CA THR A 26 -8.41 -10.62 3.46
C THR A 26 -8.63 -9.17 3.86
N TRP A 27 -9.23 -8.35 2.99
CA TRP A 27 -9.49 -6.93 3.24
C TRP A 27 -10.19 -6.65 4.58
N PRO A 28 -11.29 -7.31 4.97
CA PRO A 28 -11.97 -7.00 6.23
C PRO A 28 -11.06 -7.11 7.46
N LYS A 29 -10.20 -8.13 7.49
CA LYS A 29 -9.27 -8.38 8.60
C LYS A 29 -8.05 -7.46 8.54
N SER A 30 -7.56 -7.13 7.34
CA SER A 30 -6.54 -6.09 7.17
C SER A 30 -7.03 -4.72 7.66
N TRP A 31 -8.28 -4.37 7.35
CA TRP A 31 -8.89 -3.12 7.78
C TRP A 31 -9.02 -3.04 9.31
N GLU A 32 -9.51 -4.10 9.96
CA GLU A 32 -9.58 -4.18 11.43
C GLU A 32 -8.19 -3.98 12.07
N LYS A 33 -7.16 -4.65 11.54
CA LYS A 33 -5.78 -4.47 12.02
C LYS A 33 -5.28 -3.04 11.85
N ILE A 34 -5.53 -2.43 10.69
CA ILE A 34 -5.13 -1.05 10.42
C ILE A 34 -5.77 -0.10 11.43
N GLN A 35 -7.08 -0.23 11.67
CA GLN A 35 -7.79 0.60 12.66
C GLN A 35 -7.20 0.44 14.07
N ALA A 36 -6.77 -0.77 14.45
CA ALA A 36 -6.11 -1.01 15.73
C ALA A 36 -4.68 -0.44 15.82
N ILE A 37 -3.96 -0.38 14.69
CA ILE A 37 -2.57 0.15 14.64
C ILE A 37 -2.53 1.67 14.75
N VAL A 38 -3.50 2.38 14.17
CA VAL A 38 -3.52 3.86 14.16
C VAL A 38 -3.35 4.48 15.55
N PRO A 39 -4.15 4.15 16.58
CA PRO A 39 -3.97 4.72 17.91
C PRO A 39 -2.65 4.29 18.56
N ILE A 40 -2.17 3.06 18.32
CA ILE A 40 -0.88 2.59 18.84
C ILE A 40 0.27 3.41 18.25
N ALA A 41 0.23 3.67 16.94
CA ALA A 41 1.24 4.48 16.26
C ALA A 41 1.23 5.93 16.79
N ALA A 42 0.06 6.50 17.04
CA ALA A 42 -0.10 7.81 17.64
C ALA A 42 0.47 7.86 19.07
N ASP A 43 0.15 6.87 19.91
CA ASP A 43 0.62 6.78 21.30
C ASP A 43 2.14 6.62 21.38
N LEU A 44 2.76 5.95 20.39
CA LEU A 44 4.20 5.82 20.26
C LEU A 44 4.88 7.08 19.67
N GLY A 45 4.10 8.09 19.26
CA GLY A 45 4.61 9.31 18.63
C GLY A 45 5.21 9.07 17.24
N LEU A 46 4.73 8.06 16.51
CA LEU A 46 5.18 7.79 15.15
C LEU A 46 4.53 8.75 14.15
N ASN A 47 5.35 9.41 13.34
CA ASN A 47 4.88 10.34 12.31
C ASN A 47 4.75 9.69 10.93
N LEU A 48 5.22 8.45 10.77
CA LEU A 48 5.22 7.72 9.50
C LEU A 48 4.95 6.23 9.76
N VAL A 49 4.03 5.66 8.99
CA VAL A 49 3.81 4.21 8.93
C VAL A 49 3.92 3.76 7.48
N THR A 50 4.73 2.72 7.25
CA THR A 50 4.95 2.16 5.92
C THR A 50 4.26 0.81 5.75
N PHE A 51 3.90 0.45 4.52
CA PHE A 51 3.44 -0.89 4.14
C PHE A 51 3.40 -1.08 2.63
N HIS A 52 3.35 -2.35 2.21
CA HIS A 52 3.13 -2.73 0.83
C HIS A 52 1.62 -2.72 0.52
N ILE A 53 1.17 -1.88 -0.42
CA ILE A 53 -0.27 -1.74 -0.73
C ILE A 53 -0.81 -2.87 -1.61
N GLY A 54 0.06 -3.67 -2.20
CA GLY A 54 -0.28 -4.74 -3.14
C GLY A 54 0.03 -4.35 -4.57
N PHE A 55 -0.38 -5.19 -5.52
CA PHE A 55 -0.13 -4.95 -6.93
C PHE A 55 -1.07 -3.88 -7.50
N ILE A 56 -0.53 -2.73 -7.90
CA ILE A 56 -1.29 -1.71 -8.62
C ILE A 56 -1.48 -2.18 -10.07
N PRO A 57 -2.73 -2.39 -10.54
CA PRO A 57 -2.93 -2.78 -11.92
C PRO A 57 -2.54 -1.62 -12.86
N PRO A 58 -1.91 -1.91 -14.02
CA PRO A 58 -1.38 -0.87 -14.91
C PRO A 58 -2.47 -0.09 -15.67
N ASN A 59 -3.73 -0.52 -15.59
CA ASN A 59 -4.86 0.09 -16.27
C ASN A 59 -6.01 0.29 -15.27
N GLU A 60 -6.59 1.50 -15.26
CA GLU A 60 -7.70 1.90 -14.40
C GLU A 60 -8.99 1.11 -14.67
N THR A 61 -9.14 0.49 -15.86
CA THR A 61 -10.29 -0.37 -16.16
C THR A 61 -10.21 -1.75 -15.51
N ASP A 62 -9.12 -2.06 -14.80
CA ASP A 62 -9.02 -3.30 -14.03
C ASP A 62 -10.06 -3.30 -12.90
N PRO A 63 -10.82 -4.39 -12.70
CA PRO A 63 -11.88 -4.45 -11.69
C PRO A 63 -11.37 -4.24 -10.25
N THR A 64 -10.06 -4.40 -10.01
CA THR A 64 -9.44 -4.19 -8.68
C THR A 64 -8.93 -2.77 -8.47
N TYR A 65 -8.85 -1.93 -9.51
CA TYR A 65 -8.27 -0.59 -9.40
C TYR A 65 -9.10 0.31 -8.48
N GLU A 66 -10.40 0.42 -8.74
CA GLU A 66 -11.29 1.28 -7.96
C GLU A 66 -11.36 0.84 -6.50
N SER A 67 -11.42 -0.46 -6.23
CA SER A 67 -11.44 -0.96 -4.85
C SER A 67 -10.12 -0.66 -4.13
N LEU A 68 -8.97 -0.77 -4.81
CA LEU A 68 -7.68 -0.38 -4.25
C LEU A 68 -7.62 1.12 -3.94
N VAL A 69 -8.09 1.98 -4.86
CA VAL A 69 -8.17 3.45 -4.64
C VAL A 69 -8.99 3.77 -3.40
N GLN A 70 -10.21 3.23 -3.30
CA GLN A 70 -11.09 3.50 -2.16
C GLN A 70 -10.50 3.03 -0.83
N ARG A 71 -9.84 1.86 -0.82
CA ARG A 71 -9.16 1.34 0.38
C ARG A 71 -7.98 2.21 0.78
N VAL A 72 -7.17 2.65 -0.18
CA VAL A 72 -6.04 3.55 0.06
C VAL A 72 -6.52 4.87 0.67
N ILE A 73 -7.56 5.49 0.09
CA ILE A 73 -8.14 6.73 0.61
C ILE A 73 -8.65 6.52 2.04
N GLN A 74 -9.39 5.44 2.29
CA GLN A 74 -9.92 5.12 3.61
C GLN A 74 -8.81 4.97 4.66
N ILE A 75 -7.69 4.34 4.31
CA ILE A 75 -6.52 4.19 5.17
C ILE A 75 -5.83 5.55 5.37
N ALA A 76 -5.61 6.30 4.29
CA ALA A 76 -4.97 7.61 4.36
C ALA A 76 -5.71 8.57 5.28
N ASP A 77 -7.04 8.60 5.19
CA ASP A 77 -7.87 9.52 5.96
C ASP A 77 -7.85 9.17 7.47
N ILE A 78 -7.84 7.88 7.86
CA ILE A 78 -7.76 7.50 9.28
C ILE A 78 -6.37 7.81 9.87
N PHE A 79 -5.29 7.58 9.14
CA PHE A 79 -3.94 7.95 9.59
C PHE A 79 -3.77 9.48 9.64
N GLN A 80 -4.31 10.21 8.67
CA GLN A 80 -4.28 11.67 8.64
C GLN A 80 -5.00 12.29 9.84
N SER A 81 -6.12 11.72 10.27
CA SER A 81 -6.83 12.19 11.48
C SER A 81 -6.00 12.10 12.77
N HIS A 82 -4.90 11.34 12.75
CA HIS A 82 -3.93 11.22 13.83
C HIS A 82 -2.60 11.92 13.53
N GLY A 83 -2.51 12.67 12.43
CA GLY A 83 -1.29 13.38 12.02
C GLY A 83 -0.16 12.47 11.55
N ILE A 84 -0.49 11.25 11.09
CA ILE A 84 0.49 10.24 10.68
C ILE A 84 0.51 10.16 9.15
N ASN A 85 1.72 10.21 8.59
CA ASN A 85 1.93 9.99 7.16
C ASN A 85 2.04 8.50 6.83
N LEU A 86 1.75 8.17 5.58
CA LEU A 86 1.90 6.85 5.00
C LEU A 86 3.04 6.82 4.00
N GLY A 87 3.84 5.75 4.04
CA GLY A 87 4.84 5.45 3.01
C GLY A 87 4.54 4.13 2.33
N PHE A 88 4.18 4.16 1.06
CA PHE A 88 3.98 2.93 0.29
C PHE A 88 5.32 2.32 -0.06
N GLU A 89 5.52 1.08 0.36
CA GLU A 89 6.69 0.30 0.01
C GLU A 89 6.71 0.05 -1.50
N THR A 90 7.90 0.15 -2.12
CA THR A 90 8.08 -0.15 -3.54
C THR A 90 7.54 -1.54 -3.89
N GLY A 91 6.53 -1.59 -4.76
CA GLY A 91 5.87 -2.80 -5.19
C GLY A 91 6.32 -3.31 -6.56
N GLN A 92 5.42 -4.07 -7.20
CA GLN A 92 5.63 -4.74 -8.49
C GLN A 92 5.17 -3.92 -9.71
N GLU A 93 4.78 -2.68 -9.47
CA GLU A 93 4.49 -1.66 -10.48
C GLU A 93 5.77 -0.97 -11.00
N ASN A 94 5.66 -0.26 -12.12
CA ASN A 94 6.72 0.64 -12.56
C ASN A 94 6.47 2.06 -12.01
N ALA A 95 7.48 2.94 -12.11
CA ALA A 95 7.41 4.30 -11.58
C ALA A 95 6.28 5.15 -12.22
N HIS A 96 5.96 4.94 -13.49
CA HIS A 96 4.88 5.67 -14.17
C HIS A 96 3.50 5.26 -13.63
N THR A 97 3.27 3.96 -13.42
CA THR A 97 2.05 3.43 -12.81
C THR A 97 1.89 3.94 -11.38
N LEU A 98 2.95 3.89 -10.57
CA LEU A 98 2.91 4.41 -9.20
C LEU A 98 2.60 5.90 -9.18
N ARG A 99 3.28 6.71 -10.01
CA ARG A 99 3.03 8.15 -10.11
C ARG A 99 1.58 8.45 -10.48
N ALA A 100 1.05 7.80 -11.53
CA ALA A 100 -0.33 8.01 -11.96
C ALA A 100 -1.33 7.64 -10.86
N PHE A 101 -1.08 6.54 -10.15
CA PHE A 101 -1.90 6.13 -9.00
C PHE A 101 -1.86 7.16 -7.86
N LEU A 102 -0.68 7.67 -7.50
CA LEU A 102 -0.52 8.70 -6.47
C LEU A 102 -1.19 10.04 -6.86
N GLU A 103 -1.14 10.41 -8.13
CA GLU A 103 -1.85 11.59 -8.67
C GLU A 103 -3.37 11.41 -8.62
N HIS A 104 -3.85 10.18 -8.83
CA HIS A 104 -5.28 9.87 -8.80
C HIS A 104 -5.86 9.89 -7.37
N ILE A 105 -5.16 9.30 -6.40
CA ILE A 105 -5.64 9.27 -5.00
C ILE A 105 -5.63 10.65 -4.34
N ASP A 106 -4.72 11.54 -4.76
CA ASP A 106 -4.60 12.93 -4.31
C ASP A 106 -4.77 13.10 -2.79
N ARG A 107 -3.84 12.49 -2.03
CA ARG A 107 -3.79 12.63 -0.56
C ARG A 107 -2.42 13.15 -0.12
N PRO A 108 -2.37 14.25 0.64
CA PRO A 108 -1.12 14.93 0.98
C PRO A 108 -0.25 14.16 1.99
N ASN A 109 -0.82 13.19 2.70
CA ASN A 109 -0.13 12.41 3.72
C ASN A 109 0.43 11.08 3.18
N ILE A 110 0.42 10.88 1.87
CA ILE A 110 0.95 9.68 1.22
C ILE A 110 2.27 10.00 0.53
N GLY A 111 3.27 9.17 0.79
CA GLY A 111 4.54 9.15 0.07
C GLY A 111 4.97 7.73 -0.27
N VAL A 112 6.21 7.57 -0.70
CA VAL A 112 6.81 6.29 -1.09
C VAL A 112 7.98 5.99 -0.14
N ASN A 113 7.99 4.80 0.45
CA ASN A 113 9.20 4.24 1.06
C ASN A 113 9.96 3.50 -0.05
N PHE A 114 10.90 4.21 -0.67
CA PHE A 114 11.56 3.74 -1.89
C PHE A 114 12.62 2.69 -1.58
N ASP A 115 12.45 1.49 -2.15
CA ASP A 115 13.39 0.37 -2.07
C ASP A 115 13.89 -0.01 -3.49
N PRO A 116 15.14 0.36 -3.85
CA PRO A 116 15.71 0.03 -5.16
C PRO A 116 15.96 -1.48 -5.33
N GLY A 117 16.13 -2.22 -4.23
CA GLY A 117 16.27 -3.67 -4.25
C GLY A 117 15.00 -4.34 -4.75
N ASN A 118 13.83 -3.85 -4.36
CA ASN A 118 12.53 -4.33 -4.87
C ASN A 118 12.37 -4.06 -6.37
N MET A 119 12.80 -2.88 -6.86
CA MET A 119 12.76 -2.59 -8.30
C MET A 119 13.60 -3.59 -9.12
N ILE A 120 14.79 -3.94 -8.64
CA ILE A 120 15.66 -4.94 -9.27
C ILE A 120 15.04 -6.33 -9.16
N LEU A 121 14.57 -6.72 -7.98
CA LEU A 121 13.98 -8.04 -7.71
C LEU A 121 12.76 -8.31 -8.61
N TYR A 122 11.90 -7.31 -8.78
CA TYR A 122 10.70 -7.42 -9.60
C TYR A 122 10.92 -7.10 -11.08
N ASN A 123 12.14 -6.70 -11.45
CA ASN A 123 12.51 -6.27 -12.80
C ASN A 123 11.58 -5.15 -13.33
N LYS A 124 11.47 -4.05 -12.56
CA LYS A 124 10.53 -2.95 -12.82
C LYS A 124 11.15 -1.62 -13.23
N GLY A 125 12.46 -1.62 -13.49
CA GLY A 125 13.16 -0.46 -14.04
C GLY A 125 14.60 -0.38 -13.54
N ASP A 126 15.26 0.71 -13.91
CA ASP A 126 16.54 1.14 -13.34
C ASP A 126 16.23 2.15 -12.21
N PRO A 127 16.55 1.82 -10.95
CA PRO A 127 16.13 2.60 -9.78
C PRO A 127 16.88 3.92 -9.58
#